data_AF-A0ABD5DTS8-F1
#
_entry.id   AF-A0ABD5DTS8-F1
#
_cell.length_a   1.000
_cell.length_b   1.000
_cell.length_c   1.000
_cell.angle_alpha   90.00
_cell.angle_beta   90.00
_cell.angle_gamma   90.00
#
_symmetry.space_group_name_H-M   'P 1'
#
loop_
_entity.id
_entity.type
_entity.pdbx_description
1 polymer ?
#
loop_
_entity_poly.entity_id
_entity_poly.type
_entity_poly.pdbx_seq_one_letter_code
_entity_poly.pdbx_strand_id
1 'polypeptide(L)' 'MKYHDLRDFLTLLEQQGELKRITLPVDPHLEITEIADRTLRAGGPALLFENPKGYTMPVLCNLFGTPRRVALGMGQE' A
#
# COMPACT_ATOMS: atom_id res chain seq x y z
N MET A 1 14.98 -15.41 -2.91
CA MET A 1 14.63 -13.99 -2.65
C MET A 1 14.07 -13.88 -1.24
N LYS A 2 14.15 -12.73 -0.56
CA LYS A 2 13.65 -12.55 0.83
C LYS A 2 12.13 -12.79 0.96
N TYR A 3 11.39 -12.71 -0.16
CA TYR A 3 9.95 -12.93 -0.25
C TYR A 3 9.63 -13.93 -1.36
N HIS A 4 8.61 -14.78 -1.18
CA HIS A 4 8.16 -15.71 -2.21
C HIS A 4 7.23 -15.04 -3.22
N ASP A 5 6.34 -14.17 -2.73
CA ASP A 5 5.40 -13.41 -3.56
C ASP A 5 5.10 -12.01 -2.99
N LEU A 6 4.18 -11.30 -3.62
CA LEU A 6 3.74 -9.98 -3.16
C LEU A 6 3.02 -10.04 -1.80
N ARG A 7 2.29 -11.12 -1.50
CA ARG A 7 1.52 -11.23 -0.24
C ARG A 7 2.44 -11.38 0.96
N ASP A 8 3.53 -12.12 0.80
CA ASP A 8 4.59 -12.20 1.80
C ASP A 8 5.18 -10.81 2.08
N PHE A 9 5.47 -10.05 1.02
CA PHE A 9 6.00 -8.71 1.16
C PHE A 9 5.01 -7.75 1.84
N LEU A 10 3.72 -7.81 1.49
CA LEU A 10 2.68 -7.02 2.15
C LEU A 10 2.54 -7.37 3.63
N THR A 11 2.67 -8.65 3.99
CA THR A 11 2.64 -9.10 5.39
C THR A 11 3.79 -8.48 6.19
N LEU A 12 5.00 -8.43 5.63
CA LEU A 12 6.13 -7.74 6.25
C LEU A 12 5.85 -6.24 6.43
N LEU A 13 5.36 -5.56 5.39
CA LEU A 13 5.08 -4.13 5.48
C LEU A 13 4.02 -3.85 6.56
N GLU A 14 3.00 -4.69 6.70
CA GLU A 14 1.99 -4.58 7.74
C GLU A 14 2.60 -4.75 9.15
N GLN A 15 3.46 -5.76 9.33
CA GLN A 15 4.18 -5.98 10.60
C GLN A 15 5.10 -4.81 10.97
N GLN A 16 5.67 -4.12 9.98
CA GLN A 16 6.53 -2.95 10.19
C GLN A 16 5.78 -1.61 10.26
N GLY A 17 4.45 -1.62 10.16
CA GLY A 17 3.63 -0.39 10.12
C GLY A 17 3.76 0.41 8.82
N GLU A 18 4.36 -0.17 7.78
CA GLU A 18 4.57 0.39 6.45
C GLU A 18 3.41 0.08 5.48
N LEU A 19 2.39 -0.68 5.91
CA LEU A 19 1.15 -0.92 5.18
C LEU A 19 -0.05 -0.61 6.07
N LYS A 20 -1.05 0.07 5.50
CA LYS A 20 -2.36 0.28 6.10
C LYS A 20 -3.46 -0.33 5.22
N ARG A 21 -4.25 -1.23 5.78
CA ARG A 21 -5.47 -1.75 5.15
C ARG A 21 -6.64 -0.78 5.37
N ILE A 22 -7.37 -0.48 4.31
CA ILE A 22 -8.55 0.37 4.31
C ILE A 22 -9.74 -0.51 3.90
N THR A 23 -10.54 -0.89 4.90
CA THR A 23 -11.70 -1.78 4.73
C THR A 23 -12.98 -1.01 4.39
N LEU A 24 -13.01 0.31 4.64
CA LEU A 24 -14.16 1.13 4.28
C LEU A 24 -14.31 1.22 2.76
N PRO A 25 -15.54 1.24 2.22
CA PRO A 25 -15.74 1.44 0.79
C PRO A 25 -15.25 2.82 0.33
N VAL A 26 -14.34 2.87 -0.64
CA VAL A 26 -13.75 4.12 -1.17
C VAL A 26 -13.99 4.23 -2.67
N ASP A 27 -14.30 5.42 -3.15
CA ASP A 27 -14.51 5.68 -4.57
C ASP A 27 -13.18 5.62 -5.34
N PRO A 28 -13.03 4.76 -6.36
CA PRO A 28 -11.83 4.77 -7.19
C PRO A 28 -11.71 6.05 -8.03
N HIS A 29 -12.81 6.76 -8.28
CA HIS A 29 -12.77 8.04 -8.97
C HIS A 29 -12.33 9.15 -8.02
N LEU A 30 -11.05 9.53 -8.14
CA LEU A 30 -10.39 10.64 -7.45
C LEU A 30 -10.19 10.47 -5.94
N GLU A 31 -11.09 9.82 -5.20
CA GLU A 31 -10.99 9.65 -3.74
C GLU A 31 -9.79 8.78 -3.36
N ILE A 32 -9.63 7.58 -3.95
CA ILE A 32 -8.44 6.72 -3.72
C ILE A 32 -7.14 7.48 -4.05
N THR A 33 -7.11 8.23 -5.15
CA THR A 33 -5.90 8.95 -5.58
C THR A 33 -5.57 10.15 -4.69
N GLU A 34 -6.57 10.88 -4.18
CA GLU A 34 -6.35 11.95 -3.20
C GLU A 34 -5.72 11.39 -1.92
N ILE A 35 -6.32 10.32 -1.39
CA ILE A 35 -5.83 9.69 -0.15
C ILE A 35 -4.40 9.18 -0.37
N ALA A 36 -4.12 8.57 -1.53
CA ALA A 36 -2.79 8.10 -1.87
C ALA A 36 -1.78 9.26 -1.99
N ASP A 37 -2.09 10.36 -2.68
CA ASP A 37 -1.18 11.52 -2.85
C ASP A 37 -0.88 12.19 -1.49
N ARG A 38 -1.91 12.50 -0.70
CA ARG A 38 -1.72 13.12 0.62
C ARG A 38 -0.91 12.23 1.56
N THR A 39 -1.18 10.93 1.57
CA THR A 39 -0.41 9.96 2.39
C THR A 39 1.04 9.89 1.94
N LEU A 40 1.29 9.86 0.63
CA LEU A 40 2.63 9.82 0.07
C LEU A 40 3.44 11.07 0.44
N ARG A 41 2.85 12.26 0.29
CA ARG A 41 3.48 13.54 0.65
C ARG A 41 3.84 13.64 2.12
N ALA A 42 3.06 13.01 2.99
CA ALA A 42 3.34 12.92 4.42
C ALA A 42 4.39 11.85 4.78
N GLY A 43 4.94 11.11 3.80
CA GLY A 43 5.83 9.98 4.05
C GLY A 43 5.13 8.78 4.69
N GLY A 44 3.80 8.71 4.58
CA GLY A 44 2.97 7.69 5.20
C GLY A 44 3.09 6.30 4.57
N PRO A 45 2.36 5.31 5.11
CA PRO A 45 2.46 3.90 4.70
C PRO A 45 1.96 3.67 3.27
N ALA A 46 2.24 2.48 2.72
CA ALA A 46 1.49 1.93 1.60
C ALA A 46 0.02 1.72 2.01
N LEU A 47 -0.90 1.76 1.05
CA LEU A 47 -2.34 1.67 1.30
C LEU A 47 -2.93 0.51 0.50
N LEU A 48 -3.67 -0.37 1.17
CA LEU A 48 -4.44 -1.41 0.51
C LEU A 48 -5.93 -1.14 0.70
N PHE A 49 -6.59 -0.66 -0.36
CA PHE A 49 -8.03 -0.44 -0.41
C PHE A 49 -8.71 -1.75 -0.79
N GLU A 50 -9.44 -2.34 0.16
CA GLU A 50 -10.04 -3.67 -0.04
C GLU A 50 -11.41 -3.61 -0.73
N ASN A 51 -12.11 -2.49 -0.63
CA ASN A 51 -13.48 -2.32 -1.13
C ASN A 51 -13.64 -1.09 -2.04
N PRO A 52 -13.03 -1.04 -3.24
CA PRO A 52 -13.31 0.05 -4.19
C PRO A 52 -14.77 -0.01 -4.65
N LYS A 53 -15.50 1.12 -4.57
CA LYS A 53 -16.93 1.17 -4.93
C LYS A 53 -17.14 0.74 -6.39
N GLY A 54 -18.00 -0.26 -6.60
CA GLY A 54 -18.34 -0.79 -7.94
C GLY A 54 -17.35 -1.82 -8.50
N TYR A 55 -16.31 -2.21 -7.74
CA TYR A 55 -15.32 -3.19 -8.18
C TYR A 55 -15.02 -4.21 -7.09
N THR A 56 -14.56 -5.40 -7.49
CA THR A 56 -14.16 -6.47 -6.56
C THR A 56 -12.65 -6.63 -6.43
N MET A 57 -11.87 -6.02 -7.34
CA MET A 57 -10.42 -6.07 -7.31
C MET A 57 -9.88 -5.01 -6.33
N PRO A 58 -9.13 -5.39 -5.28
CA PRO A 58 -8.48 -4.44 -4.37
C PRO A 58 -7.45 -3.57 -5.08
N VAL A 59 -7.19 -2.38 -4.52
CA VAL A 59 -6.20 -1.44 -5.05
C VAL A 59 -5.10 -1.22 -4.03
N LEU A 60 -3.86 -1.52 -4.43
CA LEU A 60 -2.66 -1.25 -3.66
C LEU A 60 -1.99 0.03 -4.16
N CYS A 61 -1.84 1.02 -3.30
CA CYS A 61 -1.18 2.29 -3.59
C CYS A 61 0.09 2.46 -2.75
N ASN A 62 1.01 3.31 -3.24
CA ASN A 62 2.21 3.75 -2.52
C ASN A 62 3.20 2.64 -2.11
N LEU A 63 3.10 1.45 -2.71
CA LEU A 63 3.94 0.28 -2.40
C LEU A 63 5.44 0.63 -2.35
N PHE A 64 5.90 1.48 -3.27
CA PHE A 64 7.29 1.94 -3.37
C PHE A 64 7.42 3.45 -3.15
N GLY A 65 6.54 4.03 -2.35
CA GLY A 65 6.45 5.48 -2.17
C GLY A 65 7.60 6.13 -1.39
N THR A 66 8.47 5.36 -0.73
CA THR A 66 9.63 5.87 0.02
C THR A 66 10.89 5.07 -0.33
N PRO A 67 12.10 5.66 -0.22
CA PRO A 67 13.35 4.92 -0.40
C PRO A 67 13.45 3.69 0.50
N ARG A 68 12.95 3.80 1.75
CA ARG A 68 12.86 2.67 2.69
C ARG A 68 12.00 1.53 2.15
N ARG A 69 10.79 1.81 1.66
CA ARG A 69 9.92 0.76 1.07
C ARG A 69 10.52 0.14 -0.20
N VAL A 70 11.26 0.91 -1.00
CA VAL A 70 12.03 0.39 -2.14
C VAL A 70 13.14 -0.57 -1.66
N ALA A 71 13.95 -0.16 -0.68
CA ALA A 71 15.01 -1.00 -0.12
C ALA A 71 14.45 -2.31 0.45
N LEU A 72 13.36 -2.23 1.23
CA LEU A 72 12.66 -3.41 1.75
C LEU A 72 12.20 -4.33 0.62
N GLY A 73 11.63 -3.80 -0.47
CA GLY A 73 11.22 -4.57 -1.65
C GLY A 73 12.39 -5.26 -2.37
N MET A 74 13.58 -4.68 -2.30
CA MET A 74 14.83 -5.27 -2.82
C MET A 74 15.51 -6.22 -1.80
N GLY A 75 14.89 -6.46 -0.65
CA GLY A 75 15.40 -7.33 0.41
C GLY A 75 16.52 -6.71 1.25
N GLN A 76 16.69 -5.39 1.18
CA GLN A 76 17.65 -4.60 1.96
C GLN A 76 16.96 -3.95 3.17
N GLU A 77 17.73 -3.51 4.16
CA GLU A 77 17.26 -2.81 5.38
C GLU A 77 17.76 -1.37 5.44
#